data_AF-A0A2N2DY28-F1
#
_entry.id   AF-A0A2N2DY28-F1
#
_cell.length_a   1.000
_cell.length_b   1.000
_cell.length_c   1.000
_cell.angle_alpha   90.00
_cell.angle_beta   90.00
_cell.angle_gamma   90.00
#
_symmetry.space_group_name_H-M   'P 1'
#
loop_
_entity.id
_entity.type
_entity.pdbx_description
1 polymer ?
#
loop_
_entity_poly.entity_id
_entity_poly.type
_entity_poly.pdbx_seq_one_letter_code
_entity_poly.pdbx_strand_id
1 'polypeptide(L)'
;MTKEKQDILINLKKARSLSEKLIQMVESGEYCMDVMQQNLAAVGLLKSAHQMLLANHLNTCFKNAMASDNEVIQKKMIEEILKVNKLANK
;
A
#
# COMPACT_ATOMS: atom_id res chain seq x y z
N MET A 1 10.24 -16.25 3.19
CA MET A 1 9.46 -15.05 2.79
C MET A 1 10.35 -14.23 1.86
N THR A 2 9.87 -13.75 0.71
CA THR A 2 10.73 -12.94 -0.18
C THR A 2 11.09 -11.61 0.49
N LYS A 3 12.21 -11.01 0.08
CA LYS A 3 12.63 -9.71 0.59
C LYS A 3 11.55 -8.65 0.38
N GLU A 4 10.88 -8.63 -0.78
CA GLU A 4 9.80 -7.64 -1.02
C GLU A 4 8.63 -7.82 -0.04
N LYS A 5 8.24 -9.07 0.26
CA LYS A 5 7.19 -9.35 1.25
C LYS A 5 7.58 -8.92 2.66
N GLN A 6 8.87 -9.05 3.02
CA GLN A 6 9.39 -8.56 4.30
C GLN A 6 9.31 -7.03 4.38
N ASP A 7 9.75 -6.33 3.34
CA ASP A 7 9.76 -4.86 3.31
C ASP A 7 8.33 -4.28 3.36
N ILE A 8 7.38 -4.88 2.63
CA ILE A 8 5.96 -4.54 2.69
C ILE A 8 5.44 -4.64 4.14
N LEU A 9 5.72 -5.77 4.80
CA LEU A 9 5.28 -6.00 6.18
C LEU A 9 5.93 -5.04 7.16
N ILE A 10 7.20 -4.66 6.95
CA ILE A 10 7.88 -3.66 7.77
C ILE A 10 7.15 -2.31 7.68
N ASN A 11 6.82 -1.87 6.47
CA ASN A 11 6.10 -0.60 6.29
C ASN A 11 4.71 -0.62 6.91
N LEU A 12 3.96 -1.72 6.74
CA LEU A 12 2.63 -1.87 7.36
C LEU A 12 2.71 -1.89 8.89
N LYS A 13 3.71 -2.57 9.47
CA LYS A 13 3.92 -2.60 10.93
C LYS A 13 4.29 -1.22 11.47
N LYS A 14 5.17 -0.50 10.78
CA LYS A 14 5.52 0.89 11.13
C LYS A 14 4.30 1.80 11.07
N ALA A 15 3.49 1.69 10.01
CA ALA A 15 2.26 2.47 9.87
C ALA A 15 1.29 2.20 11.02
N ARG A 16 1.09 0.93 11.40
CA ARG A 16 0.27 0.56 12.56
C ARG A 16 0.77 1.18 13.86
N SER A 17 2.05 1.04 14.17
CA SER A 17 2.62 1.62 15.39
C SER A 17 2.53 3.14 15.41
N LEU A 18 2.65 3.78 14.24
CA LEU A 18 2.50 5.22 14.12
C LEU A 18 1.04 5.66 14.28
N SER A 19 0.07 4.88 13.79
CA SER A 19 -1.36 5.10 14.04
C SER A 19 -1.70 4.99 15.53
N GLU A 20 -1.15 4.01 16.23
CA GLU A 20 -1.30 3.88 17.70
C GLU A 20 -0.76 5.12 18.42
N LYS A 21 0.42 5.61 18.01
CA LYS A 21 0.98 6.85 18.58
C LYS A 21 0.11 8.07 18.25
N LEU A 22 -0.39 8.20 17.02
CA LEU A 22 -1.27 9.32 16.63
C LEU A 22 -2.53 9.41 17.51
N ILE A 23 -3.15 8.27 17.82
CA ILE A 23 -4.29 8.22 18.75
C ILE A 23 -3.88 8.81 20.11
N GLN A 24 -2.76 8.34 20.68
CA GLN A 24 -2.24 8.84 21.96
C GLN A 24 -1.91 10.33 21.91
N MET A 25 -1.34 10.82 20.80
CA MET A 25 -1.02 12.25 20.64
C MET A 25 -2.28 13.11 20.67
N VAL A 26 -3.35 12.66 20.01
CA VAL A 26 -4.65 13.36 20.02
C VAL A 26 -5.29 13.31 21.39
N GLU A 27 -5.31 12.15 22.05
CA GLU A 27 -5.86 11.98 23.40
C GLU A 27 -5.12 12.82 24.45
N SER A 28 -3.80 13.00 24.27
CA SER A 28 -2.96 13.79 25.17
C SER A 28 -2.95 15.28 24.85
N GLY A 29 -3.65 15.73 23.80
CA GLY A 29 -3.67 17.13 23.39
C GLY A 29 -2.33 17.66 22.88
N GLU A 30 -1.51 16.81 22.24
CA GLU A 30 -0.24 17.24 21.64
C GLU A 30 -0.43 18.29 20.53
N TYR A 31 0.62 19.06 20.24
CA TYR A 31 0.56 20.16 19.28
C TYR A 31 0.13 19.70 17.89
N CYS A 32 -0.88 20.36 17.32
CA CYS A 32 -1.52 19.94 16.08
C CYS A 32 -0.55 19.76 14.90
N MET A 33 0.48 20.60 14.79
CA MET A 33 1.45 20.48 13.70
C MET A 33 2.27 19.20 13.79
N ASP A 34 2.61 18.76 15.00
CA ASP A 34 3.36 17.52 15.23
C ASP A 34 2.49 16.31 14.90
N VAL A 35 1.22 16.34 15.31
CA VAL A 35 0.22 15.31 14.94
C VAL A 35 0.07 15.24 13.41
N MET A 36 -0.06 16.38 12.73
CA MET A 36 -0.17 16.43 11.27
C MET A 36 1.09 15.87 10.59
N GLN A 37 2.28 16.18 11.10
CA GLN A 37 3.53 15.66 10.55
C GLN A 37 3.64 14.14 10.71
N GLN A 38 3.33 13.61 11.88
CA GLN A 38 3.32 12.16 12.11
C GLN A 38 2.23 11.46 11.29
N ASN A 39 1.08 12.10 11.06
CA ASN A 39 0.03 11.57 10.21
C ASN A 39 0.50 11.45 8.75
N LEU A 40 1.17 12.47 8.22
CA LEU A 40 1.76 12.41 6.88
C LEU A 40 2.82 11.31 6.76
N ALA A 41 3.61 11.06 7.82
CA ALA A 41 4.56 9.95 7.84
C ALA A 41 3.85 8.58 7.79
N ALA A 42 2.71 8.41 8.48
CA ALA A 42 1.90 7.19 8.41
C ALA A 42 1.33 6.98 6.99
N VAL A 43 0.81 8.03 6.37
CA VAL A 43 0.34 8.00 4.97
C VAL A 43 1.47 7.63 4.02
N GLY A 44 2.67 8.18 4.22
CA GLY A 44 3.85 7.84 3.42
C GLY A 44 4.23 6.35 3.48
N LEU A 45 4.19 5.76 4.67
CA LEU A 45 4.43 4.32 4.88
C LEU A 45 3.38 3.46 4.16
N LEU A 46 2.10 3.82 4.26
CA LEU A 46 1.01 3.11 3.57
C LEU A 46 1.14 3.22 2.05
N LYS A 47 1.47 4.40 1.53
CA LYS A 47 1.70 4.62 0.09
C LYS A 47 2.88 3.80 -0.41
N SER A 48 3.98 3.75 0.35
CA SER A 48 5.15 2.94 0.02
C SER A 48 4.79 1.45 -0.01
N ALA A 49 4.09 0.94 1.02
CA ALA A 49 3.63 -0.45 1.05
C ALA A 49 2.71 -0.79 -0.14
N HIS A 50 1.80 0.12 -0.51
CA HIS A 50 0.93 -0.05 -1.67
C HIS A 50 1.71 -0.14 -2.99
N GLN A 51 2.69 0.73 -3.20
CA GLN A 51 3.54 0.69 -4.40
C GLN A 51 4.32 -0.62 -4.50
N MET A 52 4.86 -1.11 -3.38
CA MET A 52 5.57 -2.39 -3.34
C MET A 52 4.63 -3.58 -3.62
N LEU A 53 3.41 -3.56 -3.09
CA LEU A 53 2.38 -4.57 -3.39
C LEU A 53 2.02 -4.57 -4.88
N LEU A 54 1.80 -3.40 -5.47
CA LEU A 54 1.50 -3.27 -6.89
C LEU A 54 2.66 -3.79 -7.76
N ALA A 55 3.89 -3.38 -7.46
CA ALA A 55 5.08 -3.83 -8.19
C ALA A 55 5.25 -5.36 -8.10
N ASN A 56 5.04 -5.95 -6.93
CA ASN A 56 5.08 -7.41 -6.76
C ASN A 56 3.97 -8.10 -7.56
N HIS A 57 2.75 -7.56 -7.56
CA HIS A 57 1.62 -8.11 -8.33
C HIS A 57 1.89 -8.05 -9.85
N LEU A 58 2.43 -6.93 -10.34
CA LEU A 58 2.77 -6.76 -11.75
C LEU A 58 3.85 -7.76 -12.21
N ASN A 59 4.87 -8.01 -11.38
CA ASN A 59 5.95 -8.94 -11.70
C ASN A 59 5.60 -10.44 -11.54
N THR A 60 4.47 -10.75 -10.91
CA THR A 60 4.05 -12.13 -10.61
C THR A 60 2.70 -12.47 -11.26
N CYS A 61 1.59 -12.21 -10.57
CA CYS A 61 0.25 -12.57 -11.03
C CYS A 61 -0.07 -11.98 -12.40
N PHE A 62 0.20 -10.69 -12.59
CA PHE A 62 -0.11 -10.01 -13.84
C PHE A 62 0.76 -10.54 -15.00
N LYS A 63 2.08 -10.63 -14.79
CA LYS A 63 3.01 -11.18 -15.80
C LYS A 63 2.60 -12.59 -16.25
N ASN A 64 2.23 -13.45 -15.31
CA ASN A 64 1.80 -14.82 -15.62
C ASN A 64 0.46 -14.85 -16.38
N ALA A 65 -0.49 -13.99 -16.00
CA ALA A 65 -1.76 -13.87 -16.71
C ALA A 65 -1.59 -13.36 -18.14
N MET A 66 -0.72 -12.37 -18.36
CA MET A 66 -0.41 -11.84 -19.69
C MET A 66 0.32 -12.86 -20.58
N ALA A 67 1.08 -13.78 -19.98
CA ALA A 67 1.74 -14.86 -20.71
C ALA A 67 0.80 -16.04 -21.05
N SER A 68 -0.46 -16.02 -20.58
CA SER A 68 -1.45 -17.06 -20.92
C SER A 68 -2.16 -16.75 -22.23
N ASP A 69 -2.54 -17.76 -23.00
CA ASP A 69 -3.34 -17.61 -24.23
C ASP A 69 -4.84 -17.36 -23.98
N ASN A 70 -5.22 -17.06 -22.73
CA ASN A 70 -6.62 -16.88 -22.34
C ASN A 70 -6.97 -15.40 -22.24
N GLU A 71 -7.64 -14.88 -23.28
CA GLU A 71 -8.05 -13.47 -23.35
C GLU A 71 -8.96 -13.04 -22.19
N VAL A 72 -9.79 -13.93 -21.66
CA VAL A 72 -10.67 -13.63 -20.51
C VAL A 72 -9.85 -13.36 -19.25
N ILE A 73 -8.81 -14.17 -19.02
CA ILE A 73 -7.89 -13.98 -17.89
C ILE A 73 -7.09 -12.68 -18.06
N GLN A 74 -6.63 -12.41 -19.28
CA GLN A 74 -5.89 -11.18 -19.56
C GLN A 74 -6.74 -9.93 -19.29
N LYS A 75 -7.95 -9.88 -19.85
CA LYS A 75 -8.88 -8.77 -19.67
C LYS A 75 -9.22 -8.54 -18.19
N LYS A 76 -9.46 -9.61 -17.43
CA LYS A 76 -9.73 -9.53 -15.99
C LYS A 76 -8.58 -8.88 -15.22
N MET A 77 -7.33 -9.27 -15.50
CA MET A 77 -6.17 -8.67 -14.83
C MET A 77 -6.02 -7.19 -15.14
N ILE A 78 -6.26 -6.77 -16.39
CA ILE A 78 -6.23 -5.34 -16.77
C ILE A 78 -7.31 -4.56 -16.00
N GLU A 79 -8.53 -5.10 -15.93
CA GLU A 79 -9.63 -4.48 -15.20
C GLU A 79 -9.34 -4.33 -13.70
N GLU A 80 -8.69 -5.32 -13.07
CA GLU A 80 -8.27 -5.25 -11.67
C GLU A 80 -7.26 -4.12 -11.42
N ILE A 81 -6.25 -3.96 -12.29
CA ILE A 81 -5.28 -2.85 -12.20
C ILE A 81 -5.97 -1.50 -12.35
N LEU A 82 -6.85 -1.36 -13.34
CA LEU A 82 -7.61 -0.12 -13.56
C LEU A 82 -8.51 0.22 -12.37
N LYS A 83 -9.13 -0.78 -11.74
CA LYS A 83 -9.94 -0.60 -10.53
C LYS A 83 -9.11 -0.07 -9.37
N VAL A 84 -7.94 -0.66 -9.11
CA VAL A 84 -7.05 -0.20 -8.04
C VAL A 84 -6.50 1.19 -8.31
N ASN A 85 -6.09 1.49 -9.55
CA ASN A 85 -5.61 2.83 -9.92
C ASN A 85 -6.69 3.91 -9.75
N LYS A 86 -7.96 3.60 -10.04
CA LYS A 86 -9.08 4.52 -9.77
C LYS A 86 -9.26 4.81 -8.28
N LEU A 87 -8.98 3.85 -7.39
CA LEU A 87 -9.07 4.05 -5.94
C LEU A 87 -7.90 4.89 -5.41
N ALA A 88 -6.70 4.73 -5.97
CA ALA A 88 -5.52 5.46 -5.54
C ALA A 88 -5.52 6.96 -5.92
N ASN A 89 -6.34 7.35 -6.90
CA ASN A 89 -6.45 8.72 -7.41
C ASN A 89 -7.78 9.39 -7.02
N LYS A 90 -8.56 8.80 -6.11
CA LYS A 90 -9.69 9.44 -5.47
C LYS A 90 -9.23 10.12 -4.18
#